data_AF-A0AAV8WNP0-F1
#
_entry.id   AF-A0AAV8WNP0-F1
#
_cell.length_a   1.000
_cell.length_b   1.000
_cell.length_c   1.000
_cell.angle_alpha   90.00
_cell.angle_beta   90.00
_cell.angle_gamma   90.00
#
_symmetry.space_group_name_H-M   'P 1'
#
loop_
_entity.id
_entity.type
_entity.pdbx_description
1 polymer ?
#
loop_
_entity_poly.entity_id
_entity_poly.type
_entity_poly.pdbx_seq_one_letter_code
_entity_poly.pdbx_strand_id
1 'polypeptide(L)'
;MLDDSVKQSIRDHINSFETIDSHYCRQKTTRLFLPPTLNISKMYCLYEEYCELNNITRKATESMYRTIFKDEFNMSFFQPKKDLCDVCHKYENCSTEDKLEMEKEYQLHVQNKNLARQLKNADKD
;
A
#
# COMPACT_ATOMS: atom_id res chain seq x y z
N MET A 1 0.54 -33.83 0.00
CA MET A 1 -0.21 -32.73 0.64
C MET A 1 0.78 -31.74 1.21
N LEU A 2 0.57 -30.45 0.97
CA LEU A 2 1.31 -29.39 1.63
C LEU A 2 0.94 -29.40 3.11
N ASP A 3 1.93 -29.36 3.99
CA ASP A 3 1.73 -29.41 5.44
C ASP A 3 1.02 -28.13 5.89
N ASP A 4 -0.16 -28.24 6.50
CA ASP A 4 -0.95 -27.06 6.87
C ASP A 4 -0.24 -26.19 7.90
N SER A 5 0.66 -26.77 8.71
CA SER A 5 1.54 -26.02 9.61
C SER A 5 2.48 -25.07 8.85
N VAL A 6 3.03 -25.52 7.72
CA VAL A 6 3.93 -24.70 6.89
C VAL A 6 3.16 -23.52 6.28
N LYS A 7 1.95 -23.77 5.77
CA LYS A 7 1.11 -22.69 5.23
C LYS A 7 0.76 -21.67 6.31
N GLN A 8 0.43 -22.13 7.52
CA GLN A 8 0.09 -21.24 8.61
C GLN A 8 1.27 -20.35 9.01
N SER A 9 2.48 -20.91 9.09
CA SER A 9 3.68 -20.09 9.38
C SER A 9 3.91 -18.97 8.35
N ILE A 10 3.60 -19.21 7.08
CA ILE A 10 3.68 -18.18 6.03
C ILE A 10 2.64 -17.09 6.30
N ARG A 11 1.39 -17.47 6.60
CA ARG A 11 0.31 -16.50 6.86
C ARG A 11 0.63 -15.64 8.06
N ASP A 12 1.10 -16.25 9.15
CA ASP A 12 1.44 -15.55 10.38
C ASP A 12 2.58 -14.55 10.12
N HIS A 13 3.59 -14.97 9.36
CA HIS A 13 4.68 -14.09 8.95
C HIS A 13 4.19 -12.92 8.06
N ILE A 14 3.37 -13.18 7.04
CA ILE A 14 2.82 -12.11 6.17
C ILE A 14 1.97 -11.12 6.97
N ASN A 15 1.17 -11.59 7.92
CA ASN A 15 0.34 -10.72 8.78
C ASN A 15 1.14 -9.92 9.80
N SER A 16 2.41 -10.26 10.05
CA SER A 16 3.28 -9.50 10.95
C SER A 16 3.78 -8.18 10.36
N PHE A 17 3.69 -8.00 9.04
CA PHE A 17 4.12 -6.76 8.39
C PHE A 17 3.09 -5.65 8.56
N GLU A 18 3.56 -4.47 8.97
CA GLU A 18 2.76 -3.25 8.97
C GLU A 18 2.35 -2.85 7.55
N THR A 19 1.08 -2.49 7.38
CA THR A 19 0.55 -1.97 6.12
C THR A 19 0.47 -0.45 6.15
N ILE A 20 0.75 0.17 5.01
CA ILE A 20 0.55 1.60 4.80
C ILE A 20 -0.95 1.91 4.78
N ASP A 21 -1.33 2.99 5.46
CA ASP A 21 -2.70 3.46 5.59
C ASP A 21 -3.44 3.57 4.25
N SER A 22 -4.74 3.24 4.29
CA SER A 22 -5.64 3.28 3.15
C SER A 22 -5.85 4.69 2.59
N HIS A 23 -5.31 5.74 3.19
CA HIS A 23 -5.39 7.10 2.67
C HIS A 23 -4.85 7.21 1.23
N TYR A 24 -3.85 6.40 0.88
CA TYR A 24 -3.34 6.34 -0.50
C TYR A 24 -4.18 5.44 -1.42
N CYS A 25 -5.07 4.62 -0.87
CA CYS A 25 -5.97 3.77 -1.62
C CYS A 25 -7.08 4.61 -2.24
N ARG A 26 -7.49 4.25 -3.46
CA ARG A 26 -8.71 4.83 -4.04
C ARG A 26 -9.89 4.38 -3.17
N GLN A 27 -10.88 5.26 -2.95
CA GLN A 27 -12.08 5.04 -2.12
C GLN A 27 -12.84 3.70 -2.34
N LYS A 28 -12.58 2.98 -3.45
CA LYS A 28 -13.27 1.73 -3.80
C LYS A 28 -12.44 0.46 -3.62
N THR A 29 -11.18 0.52 -3.14
CA THR A 29 -10.33 -0.67 -3.03
C THR A 29 -10.14 -1.08 -1.58
N THR A 30 -10.41 -2.35 -1.28
CA THR A 30 -10.07 -3.01 0.01
C THR A 30 -8.62 -3.50 0.06
N ARG A 31 -7.81 -3.16 -0.96
CA ARG A 31 -6.42 -3.59 -1.08
C ARG A 31 -5.56 -2.90 -0.03
N LEU A 32 -4.74 -3.68 0.67
CA LEU A 32 -3.74 -3.20 1.61
C LEU A 32 -2.39 -3.03 0.90
N PHE A 33 -1.59 -2.09 1.38
CA PHE A 33 -0.28 -1.79 0.78
C PHE A 33 0.86 -2.02 1.76
N LEU A 34 1.89 -2.73 1.31
CA LEU A 34 3.15 -2.92 2.04
C LEU A 34 4.15 -1.81 1.68
N PRO A 35 5.12 -1.48 2.56
CA PRO A 35 6.18 -0.53 2.27
C PRO A 35 6.89 -0.74 0.92
N PRO A 36 7.30 0.34 0.22
CA PRO A 36 8.02 0.24 -1.06
C PRO A 36 9.40 -0.43 -0.93
N THR A 37 9.92 -0.52 0.29
CA THR A 37 11.20 -1.16 0.62
C THR A 37 11.11 -2.68 0.73
N LEU A 38 9.89 -3.23 0.66
CA LEU A 38 9.62 -4.67 0.65
C LEU A 38 9.32 -5.15 -0.76
N ASN A 39 9.61 -6.43 -0.98
CA ASN A 39 9.17 -7.21 -2.13
C ASN A 39 9.06 -8.68 -1.68
N ILE A 40 8.46 -9.55 -2.50
CA ILE A 40 8.22 -10.95 -2.11
C ILE A 40 9.52 -11.67 -1.75
N SER A 41 10.60 -11.47 -2.51
CA SER A 41 11.87 -12.16 -2.25
C SER A 41 12.50 -11.68 -0.94
N LYS A 42 12.45 -10.38 -0.64
CA LYS A 42 12.91 -9.83 0.64
C LYS A 42 12.05 -10.31 1.81
N MET A 43 10.72 -10.36 1.63
CA MET A 43 9.83 -10.94 2.63
C MET A 43 10.14 -12.42 2.86
N TYR A 44 10.51 -13.17 1.82
CA TYR A 44 10.92 -14.56 1.97
C TYR A 44 12.24 -14.70 2.74
N CYS A 45 13.24 -13.85 2.49
CA CYS A 45 14.46 -13.83 3.32
C CYS A 45 14.14 -13.57 4.80
N LEU A 46 13.26 -12.59 5.08
CA LEU A 46 12.78 -12.31 6.43
C LEU A 46 11.99 -13.48 7.03
N TYR A 47 11.27 -14.24 6.19
CA TYR A 47 10.57 -15.46 6.62
C TYR A 47 11.55 -16.55 7.06
N GLU A 48 12.69 -16.68 6.39
CA GLU A 48 13.73 -17.65 6.78
C GLU A 48 14.32 -17.33 8.14
N GLU A 49 14.57 -16.04 8.41
CA GLU A 49 14.99 -15.52 9.73
C GLU A 49 13.90 -15.72 10.79
N TYR A 50 12.64 -15.40 10.45
CA TYR A 50 11.48 -15.65 11.30
C TYR A 50 11.36 -17.13 11.68
N CYS A 51 11.58 -18.04 10.73
CA CYS A 51 11.55 -19.47 11.00
C CYS A 51 12.66 -19.90 11.97
N GLU A 52 13.86 -19.33 11.86
CA GLU A 52 14.97 -19.61 12.78
C GLU A 52 14.65 -19.13 14.20
N LEU A 53 14.15 -17.89 14.32
CA LEU A 53 13.78 -17.31 15.61
C LEU A 53 12.65 -18.08 16.32
N ASN A 54 11.74 -18.67 15.54
CA ASN A 54 10.58 -19.42 16.06
C ASN A 54 10.80 -20.95 16.08
N ASN A 55 12.03 -21.44 15.84
CA ASN A 55 12.37 -22.87 15.81
C ASN A 55 11.50 -23.70 14.84
N ILE A 56 11.11 -23.10 13.71
CA ILE A 56 10.32 -23.75 12.66
C ILE A 56 11.28 -24.59 11.80
N THR A 57 11.25 -25.91 12.01
CA THR A 57 12.16 -26.86 11.37
C THR A 57 11.84 -27.10 9.89
N ARG A 58 10.57 -27.01 9.51
CA ARG A 58 10.11 -27.22 8.13
C ARG A 58 9.73 -25.88 7.51
N LYS A 59 10.66 -25.28 6.78
CA LYS A 59 10.44 -24.02 6.06
C LYS A 59 9.71 -24.28 4.73
N ALA A 60 8.92 -23.30 4.29
CA ALA A 60 8.40 -23.27 2.94
C ALA A 60 9.47 -22.91 1.90
N THR A 61 9.24 -23.24 0.64
CA THR A 61 10.03 -22.69 -0.48
C THR A 61 9.55 -21.29 -0.84
N GLU A 62 10.40 -20.48 -1.47
CA GLU A 62 10.00 -19.14 -1.96
C GLU A 62 8.80 -19.21 -2.91
N SER A 63 8.73 -20.26 -3.74
CA SER A 63 7.60 -20.49 -4.65
C SER A 63 6.28 -20.64 -3.88
N MET A 64 6.28 -21.46 -2.83
CA MET A 64 5.10 -21.62 -1.97
C MET A 64 4.73 -20.32 -1.25
N TYR A 65 5.72 -19.60 -0.72
CA TYR A 65 5.52 -18.31 -0.07
C TYR A 65 4.84 -17.32 -1.02
N ARG A 66 5.34 -17.24 -2.26
CA ARG A 66 4.78 -16.39 -3.33
C ARG A 66 3.36 -16.77 -3.69
N THR A 67 3.05 -18.06 -3.82
CA THR A 67 1.69 -18.55 -4.10
C THR A 67 0.73 -18.14 -2.99
N ILE A 68 1.08 -18.39 -1.72
CA ILE A 68 0.22 -18.00 -0.59
C ILE A 68 0.03 -16.49 -0.55
N PHE A 69 1.10 -15.70 -0.70
CA PHE A 69 0.98 -14.25 -0.74
C PHE A 69 0.03 -13.77 -1.85
N LYS A 70 0.13 -14.33 -3.05
CA LYS A 70 -0.68 -13.90 -4.20
C LYS A 70 -2.14 -14.34 -4.10
N ASP A 71 -2.38 -15.56 -3.65
CA ASP A 71 -3.69 -16.20 -3.73
C ASP A 71 -4.54 -15.93 -2.49
N GLU A 72 -3.92 -15.73 -1.33
CA GLU A 72 -4.63 -15.53 -0.05
C GLU A 72 -4.65 -14.07 0.42
N PHE A 73 -3.71 -13.22 -0.04
CA PHE A 73 -3.62 -11.83 0.42
C PHE A 73 -3.92 -10.83 -0.70
N ASN A 74 -4.93 -9.97 -0.48
CA ASN A 74 -5.18 -8.80 -1.32
C ASN A 74 -4.22 -7.64 -0.94
N MET A 75 -2.92 -7.92 -0.99
CA MET A 75 -1.85 -6.99 -0.67
C MET A 75 -1.05 -6.62 -1.93
N SER A 76 -0.45 -5.43 -1.94
CA SER A 76 0.50 -5.04 -2.98
C SER A 76 1.57 -4.14 -2.40
N PHE A 77 2.72 -4.05 -3.05
CA PHE A 77 3.77 -3.11 -2.62
C PHE A 77 3.37 -1.70 -3.02
N PHE A 78 3.46 -0.77 -2.08
CA PHE A 78 3.20 0.64 -2.33
C PHE A 78 4.18 1.14 -3.37
N GLN A 79 3.64 1.83 -4.37
CA GLN A 79 4.44 2.52 -5.37
C GLN A 79 4.14 4.01 -5.23
N PRO A 80 5.13 4.83 -4.84
CA PRO A 80 4.96 6.28 -4.82
C PRO A 80 4.46 6.77 -6.18
N LYS A 81 3.42 7.60 -6.16
CA LYS A 81 2.89 8.20 -7.39
C LYS A 81 3.96 9.14 -7.94
N LYS A 82 4.34 8.93 -9.21
CA LYS A 82 5.28 9.80 -9.92
C LYS A 82 4.63 11.12 -10.34
N ASP A 83 3.35 11.09 -10.66
CA ASP A 83 2.57 12.25 -11.11
C ASP A 83 1.66 12.75 -9.98
N LEU A 84 2.28 13.36 -8.97
CA LEU A 84 1.54 14.10 -7.94
C LEU A 84 1.29 15.52 -8.43
N CYS A 85 0.12 16.07 -8.15
CA CYS A 85 -0.12 17.48 -8.43
C CYS A 85 0.73 18.31 -7.47
N ASP A 86 1.62 19.15 -8.02
CA ASP A 86 2.55 19.95 -7.23
C ASP A 86 1.84 20.82 -6.18
N VAL A 87 0.69 21.40 -6.53
CA VAL A 87 -0.10 22.25 -5.62
C VAL A 87 -0.64 21.44 -4.45
N CYS A 88 -1.29 20.30 -4.71
CA CYS A 88 -1.78 19.41 -3.65
C CYS A 88 -0.63 18.88 -2.78
N HIS A 89 0.43 18.40 -3.42
CA HIS A 89 1.55 17.78 -2.71
C HIS A 89 2.30 18.78 -1.82
N LYS A 90 2.54 20.00 -2.33
CA LYS A 90 3.16 21.07 -1.55
C LYS A 90 2.29 21.46 -0.36
N TYR A 91 0.99 21.63 -0.57
CA TYR A 91 0.05 21.99 0.50
C TYR A 91 -0.09 20.89 1.56
N GLU A 92 -0.13 19.60 1.19
CA GLU A 92 -0.23 18.50 2.16
C GLU A 92 1.00 18.41 3.08
N ASN A 93 2.19 18.61 2.53
CA ASN A 93 3.48 18.40 3.20
C ASN A 93 4.10 19.66 3.84
N CYS A 94 3.48 20.83 3.71
CA CYS A 94 3.99 22.05 4.36
C CYS A 94 3.53 22.18 5.83
N SER A 95 4.15 23.12 6.55
CA SER A 95 3.84 23.40 7.95
C SER A 95 2.43 23.96 8.13
N THR A 96 1.93 23.99 9.37
CA THR A 96 0.61 24.56 9.66
C THR A 96 0.53 26.05 9.30
N GLU A 97 1.61 26.79 9.55
CA GLU A 97 1.75 28.19 9.16
C GLU A 97 1.69 28.35 7.63
N ASP A 98 2.48 27.55 6.89
CA ASP A 98 2.47 27.59 5.41
C ASP A 98 1.10 27.21 4.83
N LYS A 99 0.38 26.27 5.46
CA LYS A 99 -0.98 25.89 5.06
C LYS A 99 -1.94 27.07 5.15
N LEU A 100 -1.88 27.86 6.22
CA LEU A 100 -2.73 29.04 6.38
C LEU A 100 -2.48 30.08 5.28
N GLU A 101 -1.23 30.29 4.90
CA GLU A 101 -0.87 31.21 3.82
C GLU A 101 -1.33 30.70 2.45
N MET A 102 -1.16 29.40 2.20
CA MET A 102 -1.50 28.75 0.93
C MET A 102 -2.98 28.35 0.80
N GLU A 103 -3.78 28.48 1.86
CA GLU A 103 -5.16 28.00 1.93
C GLU A 103 -6.02 28.51 0.77
N LYS A 104 -5.94 29.81 0.48
CA LYS A 104 -6.75 30.43 -0.59
C LYS A 104 -6.43 29.85 -1.97
N GLU A 105 -5.15 29.69 -2.28
CA GLU A 105 -4.69 29.12 -3.55
C GLU A 105 -5.09 27.65 -3.67
N TYR A 106 -4.95 26.91 -2.57
CA TYR A 106 -5.35 25.51 -2.50
C TYR A 106 -6.85 25.32 -2.71
N GLN A 107 -7.69 26.12 -2.04
CA GLN A 107 -9.14 26.05 -2.21
C GLN A 107 -9.56 26.35 -3.66
N LEU A 108 -8.97 27.37 -4.29
CA LEU A 108 -9.23 27.69 -5.70
C LEU A 108 -8.84 26.52 -6.62
N HIS A 109 -7.67 25.91 -6.38
CA HIS A 109 -7.23 24.71 -7.11
C HIS A 109 -8.27 23.57 -6.99
N VAL A 110 -8.73 23.29 -5.77
CA VAL A 110 -9.74 22.23 -5.50
C VAL A 110 -11.06 22.53 -6.19
N GLN A 111 -11.52 23.79 -6.17
CA GLN A 111 -12.74 24.22 -6.87
C GLN A 111 -12.66 24.01 -8.38
N ASN A 112 -11.58 24.47 -9.02
CA ASN A 112 -11.37 24.32 -10.46
C ASN A 112 -11.31 22.85 -10.88
N LYS A 113 -10.62 22.01 -10.08
CA LYS A 113 -10.58 20.55 -10.28
C LYS A 113 -11.96 19.91 -10.21
N ASN A 114 -12.78 20.32 -9.24
CA ASN A 114 -14.14 19.81 -9.08
C ASN A 114 -15.05 20.25 -10.23
N LEU A 115 -14.96 21.50 -10.65
CA LEU A 115 -15.71 22.04 -11.78
C LEU A 115 -15.39 21.27 -13.07
N ALA A 116 -14.10 21.08 -13.37
CA ALA A 116 -13.66 20.30 -14.54
C ALA A 116 -14.21 18.86 -14.51
N ARG A 117 -14.25 18.22 -13.33
CA ARG A 117 -14.85 16.89 -13.16
C ARG A 117 -16.36 16.89 -13.36
N GLN A 118 -17.07 17.92 -12.89
CA GLN A 118 -18.52 18.07 -13.08
C GLN A 118 -18.88 18.24 -14.55
N LEU A 119 -18.19 19.16 -15.25
CA LEU A 119 -18.39 19.38 -16.70
C LEU A 119 -18.18 18.08 -17.49
N LYS A 120 -17.06 17.37 -17.25
CA LYS A 120 -16.79 16.08 -17.90
C LYS A 120 -17.86 15.01 -17.64
N ASN A 121 -18.48 15.02 -16.47
CA ASN A 121 -19.55 14.08 -16.16
C ASN A 121 -20.86 14.48 -16.87
N ALA A 122 -21.14 15.78 -16.99
CA ALA A 122 -22.30 16.29 -17.70
C ALA A 122 -22.21 16.05 -19.22
N ASP A 123 -21.00 16.08 -19.81
CA ASP A 123 -20.77 15.74 -21.23
C ASP A 123 -20.96 14.24 -21.56
N LYS A 124 -21.15 13.37 -20.55
CA LYS A 124 -21.31 11.92 -20.74
C LYS A 124 -22.77 11.45 -20.80
N ASP A 125 -23.72 12.35 -20.55
CA ASP A 125 -25.16 12.14 -20.74
C ASP A 125 -25.62 12.75 -22.08
#